data_AF-D8F9D8-F1
#
_entry.id   AF-D8F9D8-F1
#
_cell.length_a   1.000
_cell.length_b   1.000
_cell.length_c   1.000
_cell.angle_alpha   90.00
_cell.angle_beta   90.00
_cell.angle_gamma   90.00
#
_symmetry.space_group_name_H-M   'P 1'
#
loop_
_entity.id
_entity.type
_entity.pdbx_description
1 polymer ?
#
loop_
_entity_poly.entity_id
_entity_poly.type
_entity_poly.pdbx_seq_one_letter_code
_entity_poly.pdbx_strand_id
1 'polypeptide(L)'
;MAKEYDTFVDDITTIKEGQEITIAVRETDIYRTRVVIAVVSSSRENLPDGDILLMRYNRGNLRPDPWYIKINSDVPGLLGKMAIGDN
;
A
#
# COMPACT_ATOMS: atom_id res chain seq x y z
N MET A 1 1.53 14.87 9.77
CA MET A 1 1.18 13.51 10.23
C MET A 1 1.66 12.54 9.17
N ALA A 2 2.05 11.31 9.54
CA ALA A 2 2.32 10.27 8.55
C ALA A 2 1.02 9.96 7.79
N LYS A 3 1.11 9.75 6.47
CA LYS A 3 -0.04 9.26 5.70
C LYS A 3 -0.33 7.80 6.06
N GLU A 4 -1.56 7.40 5.82
CA GLU A 4 -2.00 6.03 6.02
C GLU A 4 -2.55 5.49 4.70
N TYR A 5 -2.10 4.29 4.37
CA TYR A 5 -2.49 3.54 3.19
C TYR A 5 -3.00 2.17 3.62
N ASP A 6 -3.87 1.56 2.83
CA ASP A 6 -4.11 0.13 2.91
C ASP A 6 -3.83 -0.58 1.59
N THR A 7 -3.49 -1.86 1.70
CA THR A 7 -3.27 -2.75 0.56
C THR A 7 -3.84 -4.13 0.87
N PHE A 8 -4.11 -4.91 -0.17
CA PHE A 8 -4.66 -6.25 -0.05
C PHE A 8 -3.60 -7.27 -0.46
N VAL A 9 -3.25 -8.15 0.47
CA VAL A 9 -2.22 -9.18 0.33
C VAL A 9 -2.70 -10.46 0.99
N ASP A 10 -3.05 -11.45 0.16
CA ASP A 10 -3.54 -12.75 0.62
C ASP A 10 -2.43 -13.54 1.33
N ASP A 11 -1.26 -13.63 0.71
CA ASP A 11 -0.06 -14.25 1.30
C ASP A 11 1.02 -13.21 1.54
N ILE A 12 1.25 -12.88 2.80
CA ILE A 12 2.21 -11.86 3.22
C ILE A 12 3.66 -12.24 2.91
N THR A 13 3.96 -13.54 2.75
CA THR A 13 5.31 -14.02 2.45
C THR A 13 5.76 -13.63 1.03
N THR A 14 4.81 -13.22 0.18
CA THR A 14 5.11 -12.73 -1.18
C THR A 14 5.65 -11.30 -1.19
N ILE A 15 5.55 -10.57 -0.07
CA ILE A 15 6.03 -9.21 0.06
C ILE A 15 7.51 -9.22 0.42
N LYS A 16 8.33 -8.68 -0.48
CA LYS A 16 9.79 -8.58 -0.30
C LYS A 16 10.14 -7.30 0.44
N GLU A 17 10.37 -7.41 1.74
CA GLU A 17 10.77 -6.27 2.57
C GLU A 17 12.10 -5.65 2.11
N GLY A 18 12.20 -4.33 2.26
CA GLY A 18 13.42 -3.57 1.93
C GLY A 18 13.76 -3.52 0.43
N GLN A 19 12.92 -4.08 -0.44
CA GLN A 19 13.08 -4.05 -1.89
C GLN A 19 12.01 -3.19 -2.54
N GLU A 20 12.33 -2.61 -3.69
CA GLU A 20 11.33 -1.96 -4.52
C GLU A 20 10.35 -3.00 -5.06
N ILE A 21 9.07 -2.78 -4.78
CA ILE A 21 7.96 -3.59 -5.27
C ILE A 21 6.92 -2.71 -5.94
N THR A 22 6.22 -3.28 -6.90
CA THR A 22 5.00 -2.67 -7.47
C THR A 22 3.80 -3.15 -6.69
N ILE A 23 3.06 -2.25 -6.05
CA ILE A 23 1.93 -2.60 -5.18
C ILE A 23 0.77 -1.62 -5.38
N ALA A 24 -0.46 -2.14 -5.32
CA ALA A 24 -1.65 -1.31 -5.28
C ALA A 24 -1.88 -0.83 -3.84
N VAL A 25 -2.07 0.47 -3.68
CA VAL A 25 -2.33 1.11 -2.39
C VAL A 25 -3.56 1.99 -2.50
N ARG A 26 -4.29 2.11 -1.39
CA ARG A 26 -5.41 3.02 -1.26
C ARG A 26 -5.18 3.97 -0.10
N GLU A 27 -5.34 5.26 -0.38
CA GLU A 27 -5.33 6.31 0.64
C GLU A 27 -6.56 6.16 1.53
N THR A 28 -6.40 6.04 2.86
CA THR A 28 -7.52 5.71 3.76
C THR A 28 -8.44 6.90 4.04
N ASP A 29 -7.97 8.13 3.81
CA ASP A 29 -8.71 9.38 3.99
C ASP A 29 -9.64 9.72 2.80
N ILE A 30 -9.13 9.55 1.58
CA ILE A 30 -9.84 9.90 0.34
C ILE A 30 -10.27 8.68 -0.50
N TYR A 31 -9.91 7.47 -0.06
CA TYR A 31 -10.22 6.20 -0.73
C TYR A 31 -9.72 6.10 -2.18
N ARG A 32 -8.75 6.93 -2.56
CA ARG A 32 -8.11 6.90 -3.87
C ARG A 32 -7.19 5.69 -3.96
N THR A 33 -7.40 4.84 -4.96
CA THR A 33 -6.56 3.68 -5.22
C THR A 33 -5.62 3.97 -6.38
N ARG A 34 -4.34 3.64 -6.22
CA ARG A 34 -3.29 3.80 -7.24
C ARG A 34 -2.26 2.68 -7.13
N VAL A 35 -1.54 2.40 -8.21
CA VAL A 35 -0.40 1.47 -8.19
C VAL A 35 0.86 2.30 -8.08
N VAL A 36 1.77 1.87 -7.22
CA VAL A 36 3.01 2.58 -6.94
C VAL A 36 4.20 1.63 -6.97
N ILE A 37 5.38 2.19 -7.26
CA ILE A 37 6.67 1.58 -6.91
C ILE A 37 7.01 2.08 -5.51
N ALA A 38 7.25 1.16 -4.58
CA ALA A 38 7.51 1.49 -3.19
C ALA A 38 8.46 0.49 -2.53
N VAL A 39 9.09 0.91 -1.44
CA VAL A 39 9.76 0.03 -0.48
C VAL A 39 8.84 -0.14 0.72
N VAL A 40 8.75 -1.36 1.24
CA VAL A 40 7.94 -1.68 2.42
C VAL A 40 8.75 -2.43 3.47
N SER A 41 8.34 -2.32 4.74
CA SER A 41 8.85 -3.16 5.83
C SER A 41 7.80 -3.37 6.90
N SER A 42 7.86 -4.51 7.59
CA SER A 42 7.07 -4.77 8.79
C SER A 42 7.58 -4.04 10.03
N SER A 43 8.74 -3.37 9.95
CA SER A 43 9.36 -2.66 11.09
C SER A 43 9.61 -1.19 10.78
N ARG A 44 9.24 -0.33 11.74
CA ARG A 44 9.50 1.11 11.70
C ARG A 44 10.99 1.41 11.72
N GLU A 45 11.77 0.58 12.40
CA GLU A 45 13.22 0.77 12.53
C GLU A 45 13.93 0.62 11.18
N ASN A 46 13.42 -0.26 10.32
CA ASN A 46 13.96 -0.50 8.98
C ASN A 46 13.48 0.55 7.96
N LEU A 47 12.41 1.28 8.25
CA LEU A 47 11.86 2.33 7.39
C LEU A 47 11.34 3.51 8.23
N PRO A 48 12.23 4.29 8.86
CA PRO A 48 11.86 5.29 9.87
C PRO A 48 11.10 6.49 9.30
N ASP A 49 11.30 6.78 8.01
CA ASP A 49 10.60 7.81 7.24
C ASP A 49 9.36 7.28 6.52
N GLY A 50 9.01 6.01 6.72
CA GLY A 50 7.85 5.37 6.08
C GLY A 50 6.51 5.80 6.66
N ASP A 51 5.55 5.98 5.77
CA ASP A 51 4.13 6.12 6.08
C ASP A 51 3.52 4.78 6.55
N ILE A 52 2.31 4.81 7.09
CA ILE A 52 1.63 3.60 7.60
C ILE A 52 1.03 2.83 6.42
N LEU A 53 1.25 1.51 6.40
CA LEU A 53 0.65 0.57 5.46
C LEU A 53 -0.14 -0.50 6.21
N LEU A 54 -1.46 -0.41 6.14
CA LEU A 54 -2.38 -1.39 6.68
C LEU A 54 -2.49 -2.59 5.74
N MET A 55 -2.05 -3.75 6.20
CA MET A 55 -2.08 -4.99 5.42
C MET A 55 -3.42 -5.69 5.61
N ARG A 56 -4.23 -5.77 4.55
CA ARG A 56 -5.51 -6.48 4.55
C ARG A 56 -5.41 -7.83 3.83
N TYR A 57 -6.21 -8.80 4.26
CA TYR A 57 -6.30 -10.13 3.66
C TYR A 57 -7.76 -10.62 3.72
N ASN A 58 -8.09 -11.70 2.99
CA ASN A 58 -9.38 -12.42 3.09
C ASN A 58 -10.60 -11.51 3.32
N ARG A 59 -11.14 -10.90 2.27
CA ARG A 59 -12.34 -10.01 2.34
C ARG A 59 -12.18 -8.79 3.28
N GLY A 60 -10.95 -8.30 3.45
CA GLY A 60 -10.68 -7.03 4.13
C GLY A 60 -10.33 -7.13 5.61
N ASN A 61 -10.13 -8.34 6.14
CA ASN A 61 -9.55 -8.55 7.47
C ASN A 61 -8.21 -7.83 7.58
N LEU A 62 -8.03 -7.08 8.66
CA LEU A 62 -6.80 -6.32 8.93
C LEU A 62 -5.82 -7.20 9.71
N ARG A 63 -4.53 -7.18 9.33
CA ARG A 63 -3.46 -7.80 10.13
C ARG A 63 -3.16 -6.92 11.36
N PRO A 64 -2.77 -7.51 12.52
CA PRO A 64 -2.66 -6.77 13.78
C PRO A 64 -1.65 -5.62 13.75
N ASP A 65 -0.48 -5.87 13.17
CA ASP A 65 0.60 -4.89 13.14
C ASP A 65 0.67 -4.20 11.77
N PRO A 66 0.73 -2.85 11.75
CA PRO A 66 0.90 -2.12 10.50
C PRO A 66 2.29 -2.39 9.94
N TRP A 67 2.37 -2.36 8.62
CA TRP A 67 3.61 -2.24 7.90
C TRP A 67 3.90 -0.76 7.65
N TYR A 68 5.05 -0.50 7.05
CA TYR A 68 5.48 0.83 6.67
C TYR A 68 5.79 0.85 5.18
N ILE A 69 5.51 1.99 4.55
CA ILE A 69 5.69 2.17 3.11
C ILE A 69 6.37 3.49 2.81
N LYS A 70 7.30 3.46 1.86
CA LYS A 70 7.88 4.64 1.22
C LYS A 70 7.61 4.56 -0.27
N ILE A 71 6.74 5.44 -0.74
CA ILE A 71 6.35 5.52 -2.16
C ILE A 71 7.43 6.26 -2.93
N ASN A 72 7.99 5.62 -3.96
CA ASN A 72 9.00 6.21 -4.84
C ASN A 72 8.35 6.88 -6.07
N SER A 73 7.34 6.24 -6.66
CA SER A 73 6.63 6.78 -7.83
C SER A 73 5.26 6.11 -8.06
N ASP A 74 4.37 6.82 -8.75
CA ASP A 74 3.13 6.24 -9.28
C ASP A 74 3.40 5.42 -10.56
N VAL A 75 2.69 4.31 -10.73
CA VAL A 75 2.68 3.52 -11.97
C VAL A 75 1.38 3.81 -12.75
N PRO A 76 1.43 4.68 -13.77
CA PRO A 76 0.24 5.07 -14.51
C PRO A 76 -0.35 3.89 -15.32
N GLY A 77 -1.67 3.91 -15.51
CA GLY A 77 -2.39 3.00 -16.40
C GLY A 77 -2.75 1.62 -15.83
N LEU A 78 -2.27 1.24 -14.64
CA LEU A 78 -2.54 -0.10 -14.08
C LEU A 78 -3.86 -0.24 -13.32
N LEU A 79 -4.50 0.87 -12.93
CA LEU A 79 -5.85 0.89 -12.36
C LEU A 79 -6.85 1.59 -13.28
N GLY A 80 -6.67 1.40 -14.60
CA GLY A 80 -7.51 1.97 -15.65
C GLY A 80 -8.93 1.39 -15.72
N LYS A 81 -9.65 1.32 -14.60
CA LYS A 81 -11.10 1.23 -14.61
C LYS A 81 -11.61 2.60 -14.21
N MET A 82 -12.06 3.40 -15.19
CA MET A 82 -12.87 4.59 -14.90
C MET A 82 -13.99 4.14 -13.96
N ALA A 83 -14.11 4.79 -12.80
CA ALA A 83 -15.27 4.53 -11.98
C ALA A 83 -16.50 4.97 -12.78
N ILE A 84 -17.57 4.18 -12.72
CA ILE A 84 -18.86 4.64 -13.25
C ILE A 84 -19.26 5.85 -12.38
N GLY A 85 -19.14 7.07 -12.93
CA GLY A 85 -19.43 8.31 -12.22
C GLY A 85 -18.34 9.38 -12.25
N ASP A 86 -17.20 9.14 -12.91
CA ASP A 86 -16.13 10.16 -13.07
C ASP A 86 -16.42 11.21 -14.19
N ASN A 87 -17.70 11.39 -14.58
CA ASN A 87 -18.16 12.42 -15.51
C ASN A 87 -18.88 13.56 -14.78
#